data_AF-A0A7S4B6M5-F1
#
_entry.id   AF-A0A7S4B6M5-F1
#
_cell.length_a   1.000
_cell.length_b   1.000
_cell.length_c   1.000
_cell.angle_alpha   90.00
_cell.angle_beta   90.00
_cell.angle_gamma   90.00
#
_symmetry.space_group_name_H-M   'P 1'
#
loop_
_entity.id
_entity.type
_entity.pdbx_description
1 polymer ?
#
loop_
_entity_poly.entity_id
_entity_poly.type
_entity_poly.pdbx_seq_one_letter_code
_entity_poly.pdbx_strand_id
1 'polypeptide(L)'
;RPKLKARGAQSSVAMAQNGPWRRLPFVMLAVAAAAAQAQSEAEGAECKANDTDVPKSDAAQVEAHSNCDDVNEKCAAWAASGECKANPGYMIVECASSCKTCHLRDHKVRCKRDPSLKPSLEEGKFEEMFLNATGPKWSQLKPTIHSKDPWLVVYDEFLSSAEAKALLEVYDTLNLERSSNVGRLNALGRYEKSIDTSRTSHNAWCDRACAQLDIVRTVSQRIGNVTGVSETQSEYLQMLRHAHAEPRTGSAQSNARQPR
;
A
#
# COMPACT_ATOMS: atom_id res chain seq x y z
N ARG A 1 20.14 20.91 11.30
CA ARG A 1 19.24 19.76 11.55
C ARG A 1 18.55 19.44 10.23
N PRO A 2 18.84 18.31 9.56
CA PRO A 2 18.24 18.05 8.25
C PRO A 2 16.79 17.58 8.43
N LYS A 3 15.89 18.19 7.66
CA LYS A 3 14.46 17.87 7.62
C LYS A 3 14.29 16.52 6.90
N LEU A 4 13.88 15.48 7.62
CA LEU A 4 13.47 14.20 7.02
C LEU A 4 12.14 14.39 6.30
N LYS A 5 12.14 14.14 4.98
CA LYS A 5 10.92 14.00 4.17
C LYS A 5 10.29 12.65 4.49
N ALA A 6 9.03 12.65 4.93
CA ALA A 6 8.24 11.43 5.07
C ALA A 6 8.12 10.72 3.71
N ARG A 7 8.57 9.47 3.64
CA ARG A 7 8.35 8.56 2.51
C ARG A 7 7.16 7.67 2.85
N GLY A 8 6.31 7.41 1.87
CA GLY A 8 5.10 6.59 2.03
C GLY A 8 5.41 5.20 2.60
N ALA A 9 4.53 4.72 3.48
CA ALA A 9 4.61 3.39 4.08
C ALA A 9 4.16 2.32 3.07
N GLN A 10 4.87 1.20 3.06
CA GLN A 10 4.48 -0.04 2.37
C GLN A 10 4.31 -1.12 3.44
N SER A 11 3.19 -1.84 3.43
CA SER A 11 3.04 -3.10 4.16
C SER A 11 3.68 -4.22 3.33
N SER A 12 4.52 -5.04 3.93
CA SER A 12 5.20 -6.13 3.24
C SER A 12 5.35 -7.33 4.19
N VAL A 13 4.87 -8.49 3.74
CA VAL A 13 5.14 -9.78 4.39
C VAL A 13 6.43 -10.33 3.77
N ALA A 14 7.50 -10.41 4.56
CA ALA A 14 8.76 -11.03 4.13
C ALA A 14 8.94 -12.37 4.86
N MET A 15 8.82 -13.47 4.13
CA MET A 15 9.18 -14.79 4.66
C MET A 15 10.67 -15.04 4.40
N ALA A 16 11.49 -15.01 5.45
CA ALA A 16 12.89 -15.36 5.39
C ALA A 16 13.07 -16.82 5.83
N GLN A 17 13.40 -17.70 4.88
CA GLN A 17 14.03 -18.98 5.20
C GLN A 17 15.54 -18.74 5.17
N ASN A 18 16.25 -18.95 6.30
CA ASN A 18 17.49 -19.77 6.39
C ASN A 18 18.37 -19.48 7.63
N GLY A 19 18.73 -20.54 8.36
CA GLY A 19 19.77 -20.59 9.40
C GLY A 19 19.72 -21.90 10.22
N PRO A 20 20.83 -22.44 10.76
CA PRO A 20 21.00 -23.87 11.11
C PRO A 20 20.28 -24.34 12.38
N TRP A 21 19.33 -23.56 12.90
CA TRP A 21 18.55 -23.92 14.08
C TRP A 21 17.24 -24.58 13.65
N ARG A 22 17.20 -25.89 13.82
CA ARG A 22 16.05 -26.73 13.53
C ARG A 22 14.80 -26.22 14.26
N ARG A 23 13.70 -26.12 13.51
CA ARG A 23 12.28 -26.05 13.93
C ARG A 23 11.82 -24.70 14.51
N LEU A 24 11.36 -23.81 13.63
CA LEU A 24 10.08 -23.07 13.65
C LEU A 24 10.11 -22.00 12.53
N PRO A 25 9.04 -21.83 11.72
CA PRO A 25 8.98 -20.75 10.75
C PRO A 25 8.77 -19.41 11.49
N PHE A 26 9.78 -18.54 11.49
CA PHE A 26 9.62 -17.15 11.92
C PHE A 26 9.04 -16.35 10.74
N VAL A 27 7.80 -15.88 10.88
CA VAL A 27 7.21 -14.89 9.97
C VAL A 27 7.46 -13.51 10.58
N MET A 28 8.37 -12.74 9.99
CA MET A 28 8.53 -11.31 10.31
C MET A 28 7.42 -10.53 9.59
N LEU A 29 6.34 -10.22 10.31
CA LEU A 29 5.30 -9.31 9.83
C LEU A 29 5.69 -7.87 10.21
N ALA A 30 6.22 -7.11 9.25
CA ALA A 30 6.35 -5.67 9.42
C ALA A 30 4.98 -5.01 9.13
N VAL A 31 4.17 -4.83 10.18
CA VAL A 31 2.94 -4.03 10.09
C VAL A 31 3.32 -2.55 10.11
N ALA A 32 3.54 -1.96 8.93
CA ALA A 32 3.51 -0.51 8.78
C ALA A 32 2.03 -0.10 8.63
N ALA A 33 1.32 0.03 9.75
CA ALA A 33 -0.04 0.55 9.74
C ALA A 33 0.00 2.05 9.35
N ALA A 34 -0.40 2.36 8.12
CA ALA A 34 -1.01 3.66 7.87
C ALA A 34 -2.37 3.65 8.58
N ALA A 35 -2.45 4.34 9.71
CA ALA A 35 -3.68 4.43 10.48
C ALA A 35 -4.75 5.17 9.68
N ALA A 36 -5.70 4.44 9.12
CA ALA A 36 -7.03 4.96 8.80
C ALA A 36 -7.97 4.44 9.90
N GLN A 37 -8.21 5.25 10.93
CA GLN A 37 -9.25 4.92 11.91
C GLN A 37 -10.60 5.39 11.34
N ALA A 38 -11.58 4.48 11.36
CA ALA A 38 -13.00 4.83 11.35
C ALA A 38 -13.56 4.56 12.74
N GLN A 39 -14.05 5.61 13.42
CA GLN A 39 -15.42 5.70 13.96
C GLN A 39 -15.60 6.92 14.88
N SER A 40 -16.36 7.89 14.38
CA SER A 40 -17.49 8.47 15.12
C SER A 40 -18.61 8.61 14.09
N GLU A 41 -19.80 8.09 14.41
CA GLU A 41 -21.01 8.37 13.63
C GLU A 41 -21.27 9.88 13.68
N ALA A 42 -20.76 10.59 12.68
CA ALA A 42 -21.42 11.79 12.21
C ALA A 42 -22.57 11.31 11.34
N GLU A 43 -23.78 11.24 11.91
CA GLU A 43 -24.98 11.27 11.10
C GLU A 43 -24.87 12.46 10.14
N GLY A 44 -24.71 12.17 8.84
CA GLY A 44 -24.90 13.17 7.78
C GLY A 44 -23.72 13.52 6.86
N ALA A 45 -22.71 12.67 6.68
CA ALA A 45 -21.78 12.84 5.55
C ALA A 45 -21.61 11.53 4.76
N GLU A 46 -22.70 11.08 4.17
CA GLU A 46 -22.64 10.30 2.93
C GLU A 46 -21.83 11.13 1.94
N CYS A 47 -20.76 10.59 1.34
CA CYS A 47 -20.13 11.18 0.16
C CYS A 47 -21.13 11.09 -0.99
N LYS A 48 -22.14 11.96 -0.96
CA LYS A 48 -23.03 12.18 -2.10
C LYS A 48 -22.14 12.79 -3.15
N ALA A 49 -21.77 11.99 -4.15
CA ALA A 49 -21.14 12.48 -5.36
C ALA A 49 -22.08 13.50 -6.01
N ASN A 50 -21.97 14.74 -5.55
CA ASN A 50 -22.65 15.90 -6.09
C ASN A 50 -21.62 16.63 -6.96
N ASP A 51 -22.06 17.09 -8.13
CA ASP A 51 -21.26 17.87 -9.09
C ASP A 51 -20.62 19.15 -8.50
N THR A 52 -20.89 19.47 -7.23
CA THR A 52 -20.38 20.63 -6.50
C THR A 52 -19.05 20.38 -5.78
N ASP A 53 -18.64 19.12 -5.59
CA ASP A 53 -17.33 18.78 -4.97
C ASP A 53 -16.16 18.88 -5.96
N VAL A 54 -16.49 19.12 -7.23
CA VAL A 54 -15.53 19.55 -8.24
C VAL A 54 -15.31 21.05 -8.05
N PRO A 55 -14.08 21.50 -7.71
CA PRO A 55 -13.80 22.93 -7.66
C PRO A 55 -14.09 23.51 -9.04
N LYS A 56 -15.12 24.37 -9.14
CA LYS A 56 -15.30 25.24 -10.29
C LYS A 56 -14.07 26.14 -10.32
N SER A 57 -13.14 25.86 -11.23
CA SER A 57 -11.95 26.68 -11.35
C SER A 57 -12.37 28.06 -11.87
N ASP A 58 -11.88 29.12 -11.22
CA ASP A 58 -11.88 30.45 -11.79
C ASP A 58 -11.03 30.38 -13.07
N ALA A 59 -11.66 30.68 -14.21
CA ALA A 59 -11.18 30.42 -15.57
C ALA A 59 -9.89 31.16 -15.98
N ALA A 60 -9.12 31.72 -15.05
CA ALA A 60 -8.03 32.65 -15.31
C ALA A 60 -6.60 32.07 -15.16
N GLN A 61 -6.43 30.77 -14.84
CA GLN A 61 -5.10 30.19 -14.55
C GLN A 61 -4.88 28.77 -15.13
N VAL A 62 -5.60 28.37 -16.18
CA VAL A 62 -5.36 27.07 -16.83
C VAL A 62 -4.27 27.24 -17.89
N GLU A 63 -3.01 27.05 -17.49
CA GLU A 63 -1.98 26.61 -18.45
C GLU A 63 -2.43 25.24 -18.95
N ALA A 64 -2.99 25.23 -20.16
CA ALA A 64 -3.56 24.06 -20.78
C ALA A 64 -2.49 22.98 -20.92
N HIS A 65 -2.58 21.92 -20.10
CA HIS A 65 -2.07 20.63 -20.54
C HIS A 65 -2.92 20.21 -21.75
N SER A 66 -2.34 20.50 -22.92
CA SER A 66 -2.95 20.59 -24.23
C SER A 66 -3.31 19.24 -24.85
N ASN A 67 -3.85 18.30 -24.09
CA ASN A 67 -4.60 17.20 -24.69
C ASN A 67 -5.66 16.77 -23.71
N CYS A 68 -6.90 17.20 -23.92
CA CYS A 68 -8.05 16.57 -23.28
C CYS A 68 -8.49 15.36 -24.11
N ASP A 69 -7.56 14.43 -24.24
CA ASP A 69 -7.78 13.19 -24.98
C ASP A 69 -7.91 12.04 -24.01
N ASP A 70 -8.77 11.11 -24.38
CA ASP A 70 -8.85 9.81 -23.73
C ASP A 70 -7.59 9.02 -24.06
N VAL A 71 -6.98 8.44 -23.04
CA VAL A 71 -5.75 7.65 -23.14
C VAL A 71 -6.08 6.18 -23.39
N ASN A 72 -7.28 5.74 -23.03
CA ASN A 72 -7.74 4.37 -23.22
C ASN A 72 -8.84 4.28 -24.28
N GLU A 73 -8.71 3.32 -25.19
CA GLU A 73 -9.70 3.06 -26.25
C GLU A 73 -11.09 2.71 -25.69
N LYS A 74 -11.17 2.22 -24.44
CA LYS A 74 -12.43 1.85 -23.78
C LYS A 74 -13.11 3.00 -23.04
N CYS A 75 -12.54 4.20 -23.06
CA CYS A 75 -13.08 5.34 -22.32
C CYS A 75 -14.55 5.64 -22.64
N ALA A 76 -14.94 5.60 -23.91
CA ALA A 76 -16.33 5.80 -24.32
C ALA A 76 -17.26 4.73 -23.72
N ALA A 77 -16.86 3.46 -23.74
CA ALA A 77 -17.64 2.35 -23.21
C ALA A 77 -17.76 2.40 -21.67
N TRP A 78 -16.68 2.76 -20.97
CA TRP A 78 -16.67 2.94 -19.52
C TRP A 78 -17.49 4.15 -19.08
N ALA A 79 -17.38 5.27 -19.78
CA ALA A 79 -18.20 6.44 -19.53
C ALA A 79 -19.70 6.12 -19.72
N ALA A 80 -20.06 5.41 -20.80
CA ALA A 80 -21.44 4.95 -21.02
C ALA A 80 -21.92 3.98 -19.93
N SER A 81 -21.01 3.19 -19.34
CA SER A 81 -21.30 2.29 -18.21
C SER A 81 -21.37 3.00 -16.85
N GLY A 82 -21.16 4.32 -16.79
CA GLY A 82 -21.26 5.11 -15.56
C GLY A 82 -19.96 5.24 -14.75
N GLU A 83 -18.82 4.81 -15.29
CA GLU A 83 -17.52 4.83 -14.60
C GLU A 83 -17.06 6.25 -14.25
N CYS A 84 -17.50 7.28 -14.98
CA CYS A 84 -17.19 8.67 -14.64
C CYS A 84 -17.62 9.03 -13.21
N LYS A 85 -18.72 8.43 -12.71
CA LYS A 85 -19.23 8.63 -11.35
C LYS A 85 -18.74 7.55 -10.39
N ALA A 86 -18.65 6.29 -10.84
CA ALA A 86 -18.22 5.18 -10.00
C ALA A 86 -16.71 5.22 -9.69
N ASN A 87 -15.90 5.73 -10.62
CA ASN A 87 -14.45 5.76 -10.54
C ASN A 87 -13.88 7.10 -11.05
N PRO A 88 -14.26 8.23 -10.43
CA PRO A 88 -13.92 9.56 -10.93
C PRO A 88 -12.40 9.80 -10.95
N GLY A 89 -11.67 9.30 -9.94
CA GLY A 89 -10.22 9.49 -9.85
C GLY A 89 -9.46 8.89 -11.05
N TYR A 90 -9.83 7.68 -11.46
CA TYR A 90 -9.24 7.03 -12.64
C TYR A 90 -9.71 7.71 -13.93
N MET A 91 -11.02 7.92 -14.06
CA MET A 91 -11.61 8.44 -15.29
C MET A 91 -11.19 9.89 -15.59
N ILE A 92 -10.93 10.74 -14.59
CA ILE A 92 -10.40 12.09 -14.81
C ILE A 92 -9.01 12.06 -15.44
N VAL A 93 -8.18 11.07 -15.11
CA VAL A 93 -6.80 10.97 -15.63
C VAL A 93 -6.78 10.26 -16.98
N GLU A 94 -7.54 9.18 -17.13
CA GLU A 94 -7.47 8.29 -18.29
C GLU A 94 -8.52 8.61 -19.37
N CYS A 95 -9.68 9.16 -18.97
CA CYS A 95 -10.86 9.33 -19.82
C CYS A 95 -11.46 10.74 -19.70
N ALA A 96 -10.57 11.75 -19.59
CA ALA A 96 -10.95 13.13 -19.33
C ALA A 96 -11.91 13.70 -20.37
N SER A 97 -11.79 13.26 -21.64
CA SER A 97 -12.65 13.71 -22.73
C SER A 97 -14.03 13.08 -22.63
N SER A 98 -14.08 11.74 -22.54
CA SER A 98 -15.33 10.98 -22.38
C SER A 98 -16.13 11.40 -21.16
N CYS A 99 -15.46 11.74 -20.05
CA CYS A 99 -16.12 12.19 -18.82
C CYS A 99 -16.30 13.71 -18.72
N LYS A 100 -15.86 14.50 -19.72
CA LYS A 100 -15.93 15.97 -19.74
C LYS A 100 -15.24 16.64 -18.53
N THR A 101 -14.14 16.04 -18.07
CA THR A 101 -13.37 16.47 -16.89
C THR A 101 -12.00 17.07 -17.25
N CYS A 102 -11.83 17.57 -18.48
CA CYS A 102 -10.60 18.21 -18.97
C CYS A 102 -9.98 19.22 -17.98
N HIS A 103 -10.82 20.03 -17.35
CA HIS A 103 -10.42 21.08 -16.41
C HIS A 103 -9.82 20.53 -15.09
N LEU A 104 -10.02 19.25 -14.79
CA LEU A 104 -9.50 18.54 -13.62
C LEU A 104 -8.27 17.67 -13.95
N ARG A 105 -7.74 17.75 -15.17
CA ARG A 105 -6.58 16.97 -15.57
C ARG A 105 -5.31 17.46 -14.86
N ASP A 106 -5.19 18.76 -14.64
CA ASP A 106 -4.14 19.31 -13.78
C ASP A 106 -4.37 18.89 -12.32
N HIS A 107 -3.44 18.10 -11.79
CA HIS A 107 -3.45 17.65 -10.40
C HIS A 107 -3.46 18.81 -9.39
N LYS A 108 -2.93 19.99 -9.73
CA LYS A 108 -2.97 21.17 -8.84
C LYS A 108 -4.37 21.76 -8.72
N VAL A 109 -5.17 21.63 -9.77
CA VAL A 109 -6.58 22.05 -9.78
C VAL A 109 -7.44 20.99 -9.10
N ARG A 110 -7.26 19.71 -9.48
CA ARG A 110 -8.03 18.58 -8.96
C ARG A 110 -7.79 18.32 -7.48
N CYS A 111 -6.53 18.34 -7.03
CA CYS A 111 -6.16 17.96 -5.67
C CYS A 111 -5.96 19.20 -4.79
N LYS A 112 -6.99 20.02 -4.64
CA LYS A 112 -6.99 21.13 -3.68
C LYS A 112 -7.60 20.65 -2.37
N ARG A 113 -6.76 20.41 -1.36
CA ARG A 113 -7.24 20.13 0.00
C ARG A 113 -7.90 21.40 0.53
N ASP A 114 -9.16 21.30 0.93
CA ASP A 114 -9.84 22.39 1.62
C ASP A 114 -9.09 22.71 2.93
N PRO A 115 -8.65 23.96 3.13
CA PRO A 115 -7.88 24.35 4.31
C PRO A 115 -8.63 24.19 5.63
N SER A 116 -9.97 24.11 5.60
CA SER A 116 -10.80 23.85 6.78
C SER A 116 -10.82 22.38 7.21
N LEU A 117 -10.37 21.45 6.34
CA LEU A 117 -10.34 20.03 6.64
C LEU A 117 -9.33 19.72 7.73
N LYS A 118 -9.84 19.28 8.88
CA LYS A 118 -9.04 18.76 9.97
C LYS A 118 -8.29 17.49 9.55
N PRO A 119 -7.12 17.21 10.16
CA PRO A 119 -6.46 15.92 10.00
C PRO A 119 -7.42 14.78 10.34
N SER A 120 -7.39 13.70 9.55
CA SER A 120 -8.18 12.49 9.83
C SER A 120 -7.71 11.75 11.08
N LEU A 121 -6.54 12.11 11.59
CA LEU A 121 -5.94 11.53 12.78
C LEU A 121 -5.33 12.65 13.64
N GLU A 122 -5.78 12.71 14.90
CA GLU A 122 -5.32 13.69 15.87
C GLU A 122 -3.99 13.26 16.52
N GLU A 123 -3.28 14.20 17.14
CA GLU A 123 -2.07 13.90 17.88
C GLU A 123 -2.35 12.89 19.01
N GLY A 124 -1.43 11.94 19.22
CA GLY A 124 -1.59 10.86 20.20
C GLY A 124 -2.44 9.67 19.73
N LYS A 125 -3.26 9.80 18.67
CA LYS A 125 -4.07 8.67 18.18
C LYS A 125 -3.24 7.51 17.61
N PHE A 126 -2.04 7.79 17.11
CA PHE A 126 -1.08 6.74 16.76
C PHE A 126 -0.61 5.95 17.99
N GLU A 127 -0.25 6.62 19.08
CA GLU A 127 0.14 5.96 20.34
C GLU A 127 -1.02 5.09 20.85
N GLU A 128 -2.24 5.63 20.85
CA GLU A 128 -3.45 4.89 21.24
C GLU A 128 -3.67 3.63 20.38
N MET A 129 -3.50 3.74 19.06
CA MET A 129 -3.59 2.59 18.15
C MET A 129 -2.58 1.48 18.52
N PHE A 130 -1.31 1.82 18.73
CA PHE A 130 -0.28 0.82 19.07
C PHE A 130 -0.48 0.23 20.48
N LEU A 131 -0.89 1.04 21.45
CA LEU A 131 -1.23 0.55 22.78
C LEU A 131 -2.42 -0.42 22.75
N ASN A 132 -3.45 -0.12 21.95
CA ASN A 132 -4.59 -1.01 21.76
C ASN A 132 -4.19 -2.30 21.04
N ALA A 133 -3.34 -2.21 20.02
CA ALA A 133 -2.83 -3.35 19.26
C ALA A 133 -1.93 -4.29 20.10
N THR A 134 -1.34 -3.78 21.17
CA THR A 134 -0.47 -4.53 22.09
C THR A 134 -1.11 -4.86 23.44
N GLY A 135 -2.39 -4.49 23.62
CA GLY A 135 -3.12 -4.69 24.86
C GLY A 135 -3.53 -6.16 25.14
N PRO A 136 -4.12 -6.45 26.31
CA PRO A 136 -4.45 -7.80 26.76
C PRO A 136 -5.35 -8.61 25.80
N LYS A 137 -6.20 -7.91 25.02
CA LYS A 137 -7.07 -8.50 23.98
C LYS A 137 -6.29 -9.31 22.93
N TRP A 138 -5.02 -9.00 22.74
CA TRP A 138 -4.15 -9.61 21.73
C TRP A 138 -3.03 -10.47 22.34
N SER A 139 -3.12 -10.80 23.63
CA SER A 139 -2.11 -11.60 24.34
C SER A 139 -1.81 -12.95 23.67
N GLN A 140 -2.80 -13.57 23.04
CA GLN A 140 -2.65 -14.81 22.26
C GLN A 140 -1.72 -14.66 21.05
N LEU A 141 -1.57 -13.45 20.50
CA LEU A 141 -0.67 -13.17 19.37
C LEU A 141 0.76 -12.86 19.82
N LYS A 142 1.00 -12.81 21.14
CA LYS A 142 2.30 -12.49 21.77
C LYS A 142 2.96 -11.22 21.21
N PRO A 143 2.32 -10.04 21.39
CA PRO A 143 2.91 -8.77 20.97
C PRO A 143 4.14 -8.39 21.82
N THR A 144 5.21 -7.97 21.15
CA THR A 144 6.44 -7.41 21.75
C THR A 144 6.73 -6.04 21.14
N ILE A 145 6.84 -5.02 21.99
CA ILE A 145 7.21 -3.66 21.58
C ILE A 145 8.74 -3.57 21.56
N HIS A 146 9.32 -3.38 20.37
CA HIS A 146 10.76 -3.22 20.20
C HIS A 146 11.21 -1.76 20.17
N SER A 147 10.34 -0.86 19.72
CA SER A 147 10.59 0.58 19.72
C SER A 147 9.27 1.35 19.77
N LYS A 148 9.31 2.58 20.28
CA LYS A 148 8.22 3.57 20.21
C LYS A 148 8.57 4.77 19.31
N ASP A 149 9.82 4.87 18.87
CA ASP A 149 10.30 5.93 17.99
C ASP A 149 11.30 5.36 16.94
N PRO A 150 10.83 4.96 15.75
CA PRO A 150 9.42 4.76 15.39
C PRO A 150 8.82 3.57 16.14
N TRP A 151 7.50 3.53 16.25
CA TRP A 151 6.78 2.38 16.77
C TRP A 151 7.10 1.11 15.97
N LEU A 152 7.57 0.07 16.66
CA LEU A 152 7.86 -1.24 16.11
C LEU A 152 7.32 -2.32 17.06
N VAL A 153 6.36 -3.08 16.57
CA VAL A 153 5.72 -4.17 17.29
C VAL A 153 5.87 -5.46 16.48
N VAL A 154 6.29 -6.54 17.15
CA VAL A 154 6.37 -7.89 16.59
C VAL A 154 5.35 -8.78 17.29
N TYR A 155 4.66 -9.63 16.53
CA TYR A 155 3.70 -10.60 17.06
C TYR A 155 4.23 -12.00 16.75
N ASP A 156 4.65 -12.74 17.78
CA ASP A 156 5.29 -14.05 17.57
C ASP A 156 4.31 -15.11 17.06
N GLU A 157 3.01 -14.96 17.35
CA GLU A 157 1.97 -15.93 17.02
C GLU A 157 0.86 -15.29 16.17
N PHE A 158 1.23 -14.38 15.26
CA PHE A 158 0.24 -13.72 14.40
C PHE A 158 -0.42 -14.69 13.43
N LEU A 159 0.34 -15.64 12.88
CA LEU A 159 -0.12 -16.71 12.00
C LEU A 159 0.21 -18.05 12.63
N SER A 160 -0.76 -18.97 12.63
CA SER A 160 -0.43 -20.38 12.90
C SER A 160 0.40 -20.98 11.76
N SER A 161 1.13 -22.06 12.04
CA SER A 161 1.87 -22.79 10.99
C SER A 161 0.95 -23.31 9.86
N ALA A 162 -0.30 -23.66 10.17
CA ALA A 162 -1.27 -24.09 9.16
C ALA A 162 -1.72 -22.92 8.27
N GLU A 163 -1.99 -21.75 8.85
CA GLU A 163 -2.34 -20.54 8.11
C GLU A 163 -1.20 -20.04 7.23
N ALA A 164 0.03 -20.06 7.75
CA ALA A 164 1.21 -19.70 6.97
C ALA A 164 1.38 -20.63 5.76
N LYS A 165 1.16 -21.94 5.95
CA LYS A 165 1.19 -22.90 4.84
C LYS A 165 0.08 -22.64 3.81
N ALA A 166 -1.14 -22.38 4.27
CA ALA A 166 -2.25 -22.09 3.37
C ALA A 166 -2.02 -20.80 2.56
N LEU A 167 -1.42 -19.76 3.17
CA LEU A 167 -1.00 -18.56 2.42
C LEU A 167 0.09 -18.85 1.39
N LEU A 168 1.01 -19.78 1.68
CA LEU A 168 2.02 -20.21 0.71
C LEU A 168 1.40 -20.97 -0.48
N GLU A 169 0.39 -21.80 -0.22
CA GLU A 169 -0.36 -22.48 -1.28
C GLU A 169 -1.11 -21.47 -2.17
N VAL A 170 -1.69 -20.42 -1.58
CA VAL A 170 -2.25 -19.29 -2.36
C VAL A 170 -1.17 -18.58 -3.16
N TYR A 171 -0.03 -18.28 -2.53
CA TYR A 171 1.11 -17.63 -3.16
C TYR A 171 1.58 -18.37 -4.41
N ASP A 172 1.63 -19.70 -4.39
CA ASP A 172 2.08 -20.53 -5.53
C ASP A 172 1.14 -20.43 -6.75
N THR A 173 -0.08 -19.95 -6.56
CA THR A 173 -1.03 -19.69 -7.65
C THR A 173 -0.87 -18.30 -8.27
N LEU A 174 -0.10 -17.40 -7.64
CA LEU A 174 0.02 -16.01 -8.07
C LEU A 174 1.08 -15.84 -9.15
N ASN A 175 0.74 -15.05 -10.17
CA ASN A 175 1.70 -14.62 -11.17
C ASN A 175 2.52 -13.43 -10.66
N LEU A 176 3.75 -13.69 -10.20
CA LEU A 176 4.60 -12.66 -9.62
C LEU A 176 5.31 -11.83 -10.70
N GLU A 177 5.27 -10.52 -10.54
CA GLU A 177 5.99 -9.57 -11.40
C GLU A 177 7.21 -9.00 -10.70
N ARG A 178 8.17 -8.48 -11.47
CA ARG A 178 9.31 -7.76 -10.89
C ARG A 178 8.80 -6.52 -10.15
N SER A 179 9.12 -6.41 -8.87
CA SER A 179 8.63 -5.30 -8.05
C SER A 179 9.20 -3.96 -8.56
N SER A 180 8.34 -2.97 -8.86
CA SER A 180 8.71 -1.57 -9.18
C SER A 180 8.34 -0.51 -8.11
N ASN A 181 9.26 0.40 -7.81
CA ASN A 181 9.03 1.50 -6.88
C ASN A 181 8.10 2.55 -7.51
N VAL A 182 7.47 3.36 -6.67
CA VAL A 182 6.76 4.57 -7.11
C VAL A 182 7.80 5.56 -7.61
N GLY A 183 7.78 5.82 -8.92
CA GLY A 183 8.71 6.68 -9.62
C GLY A 183 8.22 8.14 -9.67
N ARG A 184 8.58 8.85 -10.73
CA ARG A 184 8.27 10.28 -10.88
C ARG A 184 6.80 10.49 -11.22
N LEU A 185 6.23 11.60 -10.73
CA LEU A 185 4.95 12.11 -11.21
C LEU A 185 5.13 12.71 -12.59
N ASN A 186 4.38 12.21 -13.58
CA ASN A 186 4.39 12.76 -14.93
C ASN A 186 3.44 13.97 -15.07
N ALA A 187 3.41 14.57 -16.26
CA ALA A 187 2.57 15.74 -16.55
C ALA A 187 1.05 15.48 -16.39
N LEU A 188 0.63 14.22 -16.37
CA LEU A 188 -0.76 13.81 -16.19
C LEU A 188 -1.11 13.53 -14.71
N GLY A 189 -0.17 13.76 -13.80
CA GLY A 189 -0.35 13.43 -12.39
C GLY A 189 -0.31 11.93 -12.10
N ARG A 190 0.31 11.12 -12.97
CA ARG A 190 0.52 9.68 -12.78
C ARG A 190 1.93 9.40 -12.30
N TYR A 191 2.06 8.52 -11.32
CA TYR A 191 3.35 7.97 -10.93
C TYR A 191 3.80 6.90 -11.91
N GLU A 192 5.00 7.07 -12.45
CA GLU A 192 5.65 6.05 -13.28
C GLU A 192 6.20 4.92 -12.41
N LYS A 193 6.27 3.70 -12.95
CA LYS A 193 6.95 2.59 -12.30
C LYS A 193 8.46 2.78 -12.48
N SER A 194 9.24 2.79 -11.40
CA SER A 194 10.71 2.79 -11.47
C SER A 194 11.26 1.46 -10.97
N ILE A 195 12.10 0.79 -11.75
CA ILE A 195 12.76 -0.44 -11.31
C ILE A 195 14.01 -0.05 -10.53
N ASP A 196 14.10 -0.53 -9.29
CA ASP A 196 15.24 -0.32 -8.41
C ASP A 196 16.14 -1.56 -8.40
N THR A 197 17.45 -1.36 -8.43
CA THR A 197 18.43 -2.45 -8.34
C THR A 197 18.55 -3.01 -6.92
N SER A 198 18.30 -2.20 -5.89
CA SER A 198 18.31 -2.63 -4.50
C SER A 198 17.08 -3.47 -4.16
N ARG A 199 15.95 -3.24 -4.84
CA ARG A 199 14.76 -4.06 -4.67
C ARG A 199 14.75 -5.23 -5.66
N THR A 200 15.22 -6.36 -5.15
CA THR A 200 15.37 -7.62 -5.91
C THR A 200 14.14 -8.52 -5.86
N SER A 201 13.08 -8.08 -5.18
CA SER A 201 11.87 -8.87 -5.00
C SER A 201 11.02 -8.97 -6.27
N HIS A 202 10.19 -10.01 -6.28
CA HIS A 202 9.01 -10.11 -7.12
C HIS A 202 7.78 -10.00 -6.23
N ASN A 203 6.69 -9.44 -6.72
CA ASN A 203 5.46 -9.29 -5.95
C ASN A 203 4.21 -9.58 -6.78
N ALA A 204 3.14 -9.90 -6.07
CA ALA A 204 1.79 -9.99 -6.59
C ALA A 204 0.82 -9.41 -5.56
N TRP A 205 -0.25 -8.77 -6.03
CA TRP A 205 -1.38 -8.36 -5.18
C TRP A 205 -2.41 -9.47 -5.17
N CYS A 206 -2.82 -9.89 -3.98
CA CYS A 206 -3.92 -10.84 -3.81
C CYS A 206 -5.26 -10.11 -3.90
N ASP A 207 -5.63 -9.69 -5.11
CA ASP A 207 -6.86 -8.95 -5.40
C ASP A 207 -8.00 -9.86 -5.89
N ARG A 208 -9.20 -9.28 -6.07
CA ARG A 208 -10.38 -9.95 -6.65
C ARG A 208 -10.64 -11.34 -6.07
N ALA A 209 -10.56 -12.39 -6.89
CA ALA A 209 -10.83 -13.77 -6.47
C ALA A 209 -9.86 -14.24 -5.37
N CYS A 210 -8.60 -13.80 -5.40
CA CYS A 210 -7.62 -14.13 -4.37
C CYS A 210 -8.03 -13.52 -3.02
N ALA A 211 -8.49 -12.27 -3.01
CA ALA A 211 -8.97 -11.59 -1.81
C ALA A 211 -10.19 -12.29 -1.17
N GLN A 212 -10.95 -13.09 -1.92
CA GLN A 212 -12.12 -13.81 -1.42
C GLN A 212 -11.78 -15.17 -0.77
N LEU A 213 -10.54 -15.66 -0.90
CA LEU A 213 -10.13 -16.92 -0.29
C LEU A 213 -10.21 -16.84 1.24
N ASP A 214 -10.73 -17.90 1.87
CA ASP A 214 -11.01 -17.89 3.32
C ASP A 214 -9.79 -17.56 4.16
N ILE A 215 -8.63 -18.12 3.82
CA ILE A 215 -7.38 -17.83 4.51
C ILE A 215 -6.98 -16.35 4.38
N VAL A 216 -7.15 -15.77 3.20
CA VAL A 216 -6.81 -14.37 2.92
C VAL A 216 -7.72 -13.44 3.71
N ARG A 217 -9.04 -13.67 3.66
CA ARG A 217 -10.03 -12.90 4.45
C ARG A 217 -9.78 -13.02 5.95
N THR A 218 -9.50 -14.22 6.44
CA THR A 218 -9.23 -14.47 7.86
C THR A 218 -8.03 -13.64 8.34
N VAL A 219 -6.95 -13.61 7.56
CA VAL A 219 -5.74 -12.86 7.90
C VAL A 219 -5.96 -11.35 7.76
N SER A 220 -6.60 -10.88 6.69
CA SER A 220 -6.95 -9.47 6.49
C SER A 220 -7.83 -8.93 7.63
N GLN A 221 -8.85 -9.70 8.04
CA GLN A 221 -9.71 -9.33 9.16
C GLN A 221 -8.94 -9.30 10.48
N ARG A 222 -8.02 -10.23 10.71
CA ARG A 222 -7.15 -10.20 11.90
C ARG A 222 -6.27 -8.95 11.92
N ILE A 223 -5.68 -8.59 10.77
CA ILE A 223 -4.89 -7.35 10.62
C ILE A 223 -5.77 -6.14 10.94
N GLY A 224 -6.96 -6.06 10.35
CA GLY A 224 -7.87 -4.95 10.57
C GLY A 224 -8.31 -4.83 12.04
N ASN A 225 -8.61 -5.96 12.68
CA ASN A 225 -8.99 -6.00 14.09
C ASN A 225 -7.87 -5.56 15.03
N VAL A 226 -6.62 -5.98 14.76
CA VAL A 226 -5.44 -5.60 15.57
C VAL A 226 -5.09 -4.13 15.39
N THR A 227 -5.16 -3.62 14.16
CA THR A 227 -4.80 -2.24 13.82
C THR A 227 -5.92 -1.22 14.06
N GLY A 228 -7.17 -1.68 14.18
CA GLY A 228 -8.34 -0.80 14.20
C GLY A 228 -8.63 -0.13 12.85
N VAL A 229 -8.06 -0.65 11.76
CA VAL A 229 -8.26 -0.18 10.39
C VAL A 229 -9.18 -1.15 9.66
N SER A 230 -10.25 -0.66 9.05
CA SER A 230 -11.16 -1.52 8.30
C SER A 230 -10.45 -2.16 7.10
N GLU A 231 -10.87 -3.38 6.73
CA GLU A 231 -10.41 -4.04 5.50
C GLU A 231 -10.72 -3.18 4.26
N THR A 232 -11.84 -2.44 4.28
CA THR A 232 -12.22 -1.51 3.20
C THR A 232 -11.30 -0.28 3.08
N GLN A 233 -10.53 0.01 4.12
CA GLN A 233 -9.54 1.09 4.15
C GLN A 233 -8.11 0.57 3.98
N SER A 234 -7.95 -0.75 3.80
CA SER A 234 -6.68 -1.41 3.62
C SER A 234 -6.47 -1.76 2.15
N GLU A 235 -5.21 -1.70 1.71
CA GLU A 235 -4.84 -2.30 0.43
C GLU A 235 -4.94 -3.83 0.52
N TYR A 236 -5.08 -4.49 -0.63
CA TYR A 236 -5.02 -5.95 -0.71
C TYR A 236 -3.70 -6.49 -0.18
N LEU A 237 -3.66 -7.74 0.28
CA LEU A 237 -2.40 -8.35 0.71
C LEU A 237 -1.41 -8.39 -0.45
N GLN A 238 -0.26 -7.77 -0.25
CA GLN A 238 0.87 -7.87 -1.16
C GLN A 238 1.75 -9.06 -0.76
N MET A 239 1.86 -10.02 -1.68
CA MET A 239 2.71 -11.18 -1.53
C MET A 239 4.05 -10.90 -2.21
N LEU A 240 5.16 -11.07 -1.48
CA LEU A 240 6.51 -10.79 -2.00
C LEU A 240 7.42 -12.01 -1.89
N ARG A 241 8.30 -12.16 -2.87
CA ARG A 241 9.42 -13.11 -2.85
C ARG A 241 10.71 -12.40 -3.17
N HIS A 242 11.68 -12.55 -2.27
CA HIS A 242 13.06 -12.26 -2.57
C HIS A 242 13.71 -13.51 -3.16
N ALA A 243 14.38 -13.38 -4.31
CA ALA A 243 15.26 -14.44 -4.76
C ALA A 243 16.39 -14.59 -3.73
N HIS A 244 16.73 -15.82 -3.36
CA HIS A 244 17.95 -16.04 -2.60
C HIS A 244 19.12 -15.45 -3.38
N ALA A 245 19.93 -14.60 -2.74
CA ALA A 245 21.30 -14.50 -3.17
C ALA A 245 21.88 -15.90 -3.01
N GLU A 246 22.27 -16.56 -4.10
CA GLU A 246 23.17 -17.70 -3.96
C GLU A 246 24.33 -17.23 -3.07
N PRO A 247 24.75 -18.02 -2.06
CA PRO A 247 26.00 -17.75 -1.41
C PRO A 247 27.02 -17.65 -2.53
N ARG A 248 27.67 -16.48 -2.70
CA ARG A 248 28.82 -16.39 -3.60
C ARG A 248 29.76 -17.49 -3.12
N THR A 249 29.87 -18.56 -3.90
CA THR A 249 30.97 -19.49 -3.75
C THR A 249 32.20 -18.61 -3.85
N GLY A 250 32.93 -18.49 -2.75
CA GLY A 250 34.14 -17.70 -2.73
C GLY A 250 35.02 -18.27 -3.82
N SER A 251 35.18 -17.54 -4.92
CA SER A 251 36.37 -17.66 -5.73
C SER A 251 37.49 -17.30 -4.78
N ALA A 252 38.15 -18.32 -4.22
CA ALA A 252 39.43 -18.17 -3.58
C ALA A 252 40.36 -17.56 -4.64
N GLN A 253 40.44 -16.23 -4.66
CA GLN A 253 41.53 -15.54 -5.30
C GLN A 253 42.75 -15.86 -4.46
N SER A 254 43.47 -16.90 -4.87
CA SER A 254 44.82 -17.18 -4.44
C SER A 254 45.69 -15.98 -4.78
N ASN A 255 45.88 -15.09 -3.82
CA ASN A 255 46.97 -14.13 -3.84
C ASN A 255 47.70 -14.23 -2.50
N ALA A 256 48.48 -15.30 -2.37
CA ALA A 256 49.57 -15.36 -1.41
C ALA A 256 50.59 -14.28 -1.77
N ARG A 257 50.58 -13.17 -1.03
CA ARG A 257 51.72 -12.25 -0.97
C ARG A 257 52.84 -12.95 -0.21
N GLN A 258 53.90 -13.35 -0.91
CA GLN A 258 55.18 -13.63 -0.26
C GLN A 258 55.78 -12.31 0.26
N PRO A 259 56.25 -12.25 1.51
CA PRO A 259 57.05 -11.12 1.97
C PRO A 259 58.48 -11.23 1.40
N ARG A 260 59.01 -10.10 0.92
CA ARG A 260 60.45 -9.85 0.87
C ARG A 260 60.87 -9.18 2.17
#